data_AF-A0A9W7GER8-F1
#
_entry.id   AF-A0A9W7GER8-F1
#
_cell.length_a   1.000
_cell.length_b   1.000
_cell.length_c   1.000
_cell.angle_alpha   90.00
_cell.angle_beta   90.00
_cell.angle_gamma   90.00
#
_symmetry.space_group_name_H-M   'P 1'
#
loop_
_entity.id
_entity.type
_entity.pdbx_description
1 polymer ?
#
loop_
_entity_poly.entity_id
_entity_poly.type
_entity_poly.pdbx_seq_one_letter_code
_entity_poly.pdbx_strand_id
1 'polypeptide(L)'
;MPKSAVYSGIERFSYDSELTEVTFAKGVTSIGHGAFMDCSSLAAITIPDSVTTICDRAFQGCSSLAAITIPEGVTEIGYEAFYGCSSLTAITIPDGVTMIEFSAFEGCSSLKAITIPEGVTEIGNGAFYECFSLTVITLPASLAAIEIPYGVTEIGKYTFYGCSSLTAITIPDGVTEIGEQAFAGCSSLTAITIPDGVTTIDNHAFNGCSSLTAITIPIGVRTIGDGAFFECSSLTAITIPDGVTEIGTEAFYGCSALTKLSLSPAVSIGEDCFTNCTALITAAADKNMSTVEDLLHYRWHRGCGWNIAVIERVNALLCLKGTWDHVENQPSGPDSLKRKRTDGVEAPLKRTETRDKIPKVLWRVILEFL
;
A
#
# COMPACT_ATOMS: atom_id res chain seq x y z
N MET A 1 -3.96 -42.36 -8.16
CA MET A 1 -3.23 -43.44 -8.87
C MET A 1 -2.58 -44.31 -7.79
N PRO A 2 -1.49 -45.10 -7.95
CA PRO A 2 -0.81 -45.66 -6.78
C PRO A 2 -0.35 -44.56 -5.81
N LYS A 3 -0.25 -44.88 -4.52
CA LYS A 3 0.22 -43.94 -3.49
C LYS A 3 1.68 -43.52 -3.65
N SER A 4 2.44 -44.29 -4.43
CA SER A 4 3.82 -44.01 -4.79
C SER A 4 4.02 -44.09 -6.29
N ALA A 5 4.88 -43.22 -6.83
CA ALA A 5 5.20 -43.19 -8.25
C ALA A 5 6.69 -42.94 -8.52
N VAL A 6 7.14 -43.33 -9.72
CA VAL A 6 8.47 -43.00 -10.23
C VAL A 6 8.32 -41.85 -11.23
N TYR A 7 9.05 -40.75 -11.02
CA TYR A 7 9.13 -39.63 -11.94
C TYR A 7 10.41 -39.73 -12.78
N SER A 8 10.26 -39.79 -14.11
CA SER A 8 11.36 -39.85 -15.08
C SER A 8 11.57 -38.55 -15.87
N GLY A 9 10.83 -37.48 -15.54
CA GLY A 9 10.99 -36.13 -16.11
C GLY A 9 9.90 -35.71 -17.10
N ILE A 10 9.01 -36.63 -17.48
CA ILE A 10 7.98 -36.38 -18.51
C ILE A 10 6.55 -36.69 -18.03
N GLU A 11 6.42 -37.40 -16.91
CA GLU A 11 5.13 -37.75 -16.34
C GLU A 11 4.41 -36.50 -15.81
N ARG A 12 3.09 -36.57 -15.82
CA ARG A 12 2.25 -35.57 -15.17
C ARG A 12 1.37 -36.32 -14.19
N PHE A 13 1.64 -36.12 -12.91
CA PHE A 13 0.82 -36.61 -11.80
C PHE A 13 -0.21 -35.58 -11.36
N SER A 14 -0.47 -34.56 -12.21
CA SER A 14 -1.41 -33.49 -11.91
C SER A 14 -2.76 -34.05 -11.45
N TYR A 15 -3.32 -33.48 -10.38
CA TYR A 15 -4.56 -33.86 -9.72
C TYR A 15 -4.57 -35.26 -9.10
N ASP A 16 -3.41 -35.92 -8.93
CA ASP A 16 -3.35 -37.18 -8.20
C ASP A 16 -3.41 -36.95 -6.68
N SER A 17 -4.63 -36.84 -6.16
CA SER A 17 -4.91 -36.63 -4.74
C SER A 17 -4.50 -37.79 -3.84
N GLU A 18 -4.10 -38.94 -4.39
CA GLU A 18 -3.66 -40.11 -3.62
C GLU A 18 -2.13 -40.25 -3.58
N LEU A 19 -1.40 -39.45 -4.36
CA LEU A 19 0.06 -39.51 -4.42
C LEU A 19 0.66 -38.99 -3.11
N THR A 20 1.42 -39.85 -2.43
CA THR A 20 2.06 -39.54 -1.14
C THR A 20 3.59 -39.65 -1.19
N GLU A 21 4.13 -40.38 -2.16
CA GLU A 21 5.56 -40.65 -2.27
C GLU A 21 6.01 -40.59 -3.74
N VAL A 22 7.12 -39.91 -3.99
CA VAL A 22 7.72 -39.82 -5.32
C VAL A 22 9.17 -40.27 -5.24
N THR A 23 9.54 -41.17 -6.14
CA THR A 23 10.94 -41.55 -6.36
C THR A 23 11.38 -41.05 -7.74
N PHE A 24 12.62 -40.61 -7.84
CA PHE A 24 13.14 -40.05 -9.10
C PHE A 24 13.97 -41.07 -9.85
N ALA A 25 13.74 -41.18 -11.16
CA ALA A 25 14.62 -41.94 -12.04
C ALA A 25 16.00 -41.25 -12.14
N LYS A 26 17.03 -42.03 -12.45
CA LYS A 26 18.37 -41.47 -12.65
C LYS A 26 18.39 -40.52 -13.85
N GLY A 27 18.97 -39.34 -13.67
CA GLY A 27 19.20 -38.37 -14.75
C GLY A 27 18.05 -37.40 -15.00
N VAL A 28 17.09 -37.28 -14.08
CA VAL A 28 16.08 -36.22 -14.13
C VAL A 28 16.77 -34.87 -13.93
N THR A 29 16.64 -33.98 -14.91
CA THR A 29 17.27 -32.65 -14.91
C THR A 29 16.28 -31.52 -14.65
N SER A 30 14.98 -31.78 -14.72
CA SER A 30 13.94 -30.77 -14.55
C SER A 30 12.67 -31.36 -13.94
N ILE A 31 11.96 -30.57 -13.14
CA ILE A 31 10.58 -30.85 -12.77
C ILE A 31 9.68 -30.11 -13.77
N GLY A 32 9.02 -30.86 -14.64
CA GLY A 32 8.24 -30.32 -15.75
C GLY A 32 7.00 -29.52 -15.31
N HIS A 33 6.49 -28.70 -16.23
CA HIS A 33 5.32 -27.85 -15.99
C HIS A 33 4.15 -28.66 -15.42
N GLY A 34 3.66 -28.27 -14.24
CA GLY A 34 2.54 -28.92 -13.57
C GLY A 34 2.76 -30.38 -13.19
N ALA A 35 4.01 -30.87 -13.10
CA ALA A 35 4.31 -32.28 -12.89
C ALA A 35 3.57 -32.90 -11.68
N PHE A 36 3.42 -32.13 -10.60
CA PHE A 36 2.74 -32.52 -9.35
C PHE A 36 1.62 -31.55 -8.97
N MET A 37 1.08 -30.78 -9.93
CA MET A 37 -0.03 -29.86 -9.69
C MET A 37 -1.19 -30.57 -8.98
N ASP A 38 -1.76 -29.99 -7.92
CA ASP A 38 -2.87 -30.52 -7.13
C ASP A 38 -2.66 -31.96 -6.60
N CYS A 39 -1.41 -32.39 -6.39
CA CYS A 39 -1.08 -33.59 -5.61
C CYS A 39 -1.30 -33.31 -4.10
N SER A 40 -2.56 -33.15 -3.70
CA SER A 40 -2.95 -32.63 -2.38
C SER A 40 -2.56 -33.52 -1.19
N SER A 41 -2.20 -34.78 -1.40
CA SER A 41 -1.69 -35.70 -0.36
C SER A 41 -0.16 -35.81 -0.29
N LEU A 42 0.57 -35.16 -1.20
CA LEU A 42 2.03 -35.21 -1.23
C LEU A 42 2.58 -34.36 -0.08
N ALA A 43 3.07 -35.02 0.98
CA ALA A 43 3.47 -34.34 2.22
C ALA A 43 4.94 -33.89 2.24
N ALA A 44 5.80 -34.59 1.51
CA ALA A 44 7.22 -34.29 1.42
C ALA A 44 7.79 -34.75 0.08
N ILE A 45 8.79 -34.04 -0.43
CA ILE A 45 9.54 -34.46 -1.62
C ILE A 45 11.01 -34.05 -1.52
N THR A 46 11.90 -34.95 -1.92
CA THR A 46 13.35 -34.67 -2.02
C THR A 46 13.72 -34.68 -3.50
N ILE A 47 13.96 -33.50 -4.05
CA ILE A 47 14.35 -33.34 -5.45
C ILE A 47 15.84 -33.74 -5.59
N PRO A 48 16.21 -34.56 -6.60
CA PRO A 48 17.59 -35.04 -6.74
C PRO A 48 18.52 -33.94 -7.25
N ASP A 49 19.79 -33.97 -6.83
CA ASP A 49 20.84 -32.98 -7.15
C ASP A 49 21.08 -32.74 -8.65
N SER A 50 20.62 -33.64 -9.52
CA SER A 50 20.71 -33.48 -10.97
C SER A 50 19.70 -32.49 -11.54
N VAL A 51 18.70 -32.06 -10.77
CA VAL A 51 17.67 -31.12 -11.20
C VAL A 51 18.20 -29.69 -11.18
N THR A 52 18.03 -28.98 -12.30
CA THR A 52 18.45 -27.59 -12.48
C THR A 52 17.31 -26.59 -12.63
N THR A 53 16.09 -27.09 -12.85
CA THR A 53 14.92 -26.26 -13.17
C THR A 53 13.66 -26.83 -12.53
N ILE A 54 12.88 -25.97 -11.86
CA ILE A 54 11.52 -26.27 -11.42
C ILE A 54 10.59 -25.39 -12.27
N CYS A 55 9.91 -26.00 -13.24
CA CYS A 55 9.05 -25.28 -14.17
C CYS A 55 7.74 -24.81 -13.53
N ASP A 56 6.99 -24.00 -14.29
CA ASP A 56 5.72 -23.41 -13.86
C ASP A 56 4.75 -24.43 -13.28
N ARG A 57 4.11 -24.03 -12.18
CA ARG A 57 3.08 -24.79 -11.48
C ARG A 57 3.49 -26.20 -11.06
N ALA A 58 4.79 -26.51 -11.02
CA ALA A 58 5.31 -27.85 -10.75
C ALA A 58 4.68 -28.51 -9.51
N PHE A 59 4.47 -27.74 -8.44
CA PHE A 59 3.88 -28.16 -7.17
C PHE A 59 2.65 -27.32 -6.78
N GLN A 60 2.05 -26.59 -7.72
CA GLN A 60 0.84 -25.81 -7.46
C GLN A 60 -0.21 -26.67 -6.75
N GLY A 61 -0.86 -26.18 -5.70
CA GLY A 61 -1.95 -26.86 -5.02
C GLY A 61 -1.53 -28.11 -4.22
N CYS A 62 -0.22 -28.40 -4.06
CA CYS A 62 0.27 -29.44 -3.15
C CYS A 62 0.07 -29.00 -1.69
N SER A 63 -1.18 -28.94 -1.25
CA SER A 63 -1.59 -28.33 0.03
C SER A 63 -1.08 -29.06 1.27
N SER A 64 -0.76 -30.35 1.17
CA SER A 64 -0.12 -31.10 2.27
C SER A 64 1.41 -31.00 2.28
N LEU A 65 2.05 -30.42 1.27
CA LEU A 65 3.50 -30.38 1.14
C LEU A 65 4.09 -29.51 2.25
N ALA A 66 4.65 -30.16 3.27
CA ALA A 66 5.17 -29.50 4.47
C ALA A 66 6.69 -29.32 4.43
N ALA A 67 7.39 -30.17 3.68
CA ALA A 67 8.84 -30.18 3.55
C ALA A 67 9.27 -30.46 2.10
N ILE A 68 10.13 -29.60 1.57
CA ILE A 68 10.79 -29.80 0.29
C ILE A 68 12.26 -29.42 0.41
N THR A 69 13.12 -30.18 -0.25
CA THR A 69 14.53 -29.84 -0.43
C THR A 69 14.76 -29.54 -1.90
N ILE A 70 15.05 -28.27 -2.21
CA ILE A 70 15.47 -27.83 -3.55
C ILE A 70 17.00 -27.96 -3.62
N PRO A 71 17.57 -28.67 -4.60
CA PRO A 71 19.01 -28.88 -4.69
C PRO A 71 19.75 -27.63 -5.19
N GLU A 72 21.02 -27.51 -4.81
CA GLU A 72 21.88 -26.36 -5.13
C GLU A 72 22.04 -26.06 -6.63
N GLY A 73 21.81 -27.07 -7.48
CA GLY A 73 21.86 -26.93 -8.94
C GLY A 73 20.69 -26.18 -9.55
N VAL A 74 19.60 -25.92 -8.80
CA VAL A 74 18.44 -25.21 -9.32
C VAL A 74 18.74 -23.72 -9.51
N THR A 75 18.43 -23.24 -10.70
CA THR A 75 18.67 -21.84 -11.12
C THR A 75 17.40 -21.05 -11.36
N GLU A 76 16.25 -21.72 -11.43
CA GLU A 76 14.98 -21.14 -11.83
C GLU A 76 13.82 -21.81 -11.07
N ILE A 77 12.95 -20.98 -10.49
CA ILE A 77 11.67 -21.35 -9.88
C ILE A 77 10.56 -20.63 -10.65
N GLY A 78 9.84 -21.38 -11.49
CA GLY A 78 8.87 -20.82 -12.42
C GLY A 78 7.57 -20.32 -11.80
N TYR A 79 6.76 -19.70 -12.66
CA TYR A 79 5.46 -19.13 -12.38
C TYR A 79 4.56 -20.09 -11.56
N GLU A 80 4.00 -19.61 -10.43
CA GLU A 80 3.12 -20.39 -9.54
C GLU A 80 3.72 -21.75 -9.08
N ALA A 81 5.04 -21.96 -9.12
CA ALA A 81 5.66 -23.27 -8.88
C ALA A 81 5.25 -23.92 -7.55
N PHE A 82 5.05 -23.13 -6.49
CA PHE A 82 4.57 -23.55 -5.16
C PHE A 82 3.29 -22.83 -4.73
N TYR A 83 2.52 -22.30 -5.69
CA TYR A 83 1.23 -21.64 -5.40
C TYR A 83 0.34 -22.59 -4.58
N GLY A 84 -0.22 -22.14 -3.47
CA GLY A 84 -1.15 -22.91 -2.65
C GLY A 84 -0.53 -24.10 -1.90
N CYS A 85 0.79 -24.17 -1.77
CA CYS A 85 1.47 -25.11 -0.86
C CYS A 85 1.25 -24.71 0.62
N SER A 86 -0.01 -24.73 1.07
CA SER A 86 -0.45 -24.11 2.32
C SER A 86 0.12 -24.73 3.60
N SER A 87 0.61 -25.97 3.56
CA SER A 87 1.32 -26.63 4.68
C SER A 87 2.82 -26.38 4.71
N LEU A 88 3.41 -25.75 3.69
CA LEU A 88 4.85 -25.55 3.59
C LEU A 88 5.32 -24.61 4.70
N THR A 89 6.17 -25.11 5.61
CA THR A 89 6.56 -24.34 6.81
C THR A 89 7.90 -23.62 6.65
N ALA A 90 8.79 -24.18 5.83
CA ALA A 90 10.10 -23.65 5.52
C ALA A 90 10.53 -24.12 4.13
N ILE A 91 11.27 -23.28 3.42
CA ILE A 91 11.93 -23.62 2.17
C ILE A 91 13.29 -22.92 2.12
N THR A 92 14.29 -23.63 1.61
CA THR A 92 15.59 -23.04 1.29
C THR A 92 15.66 -22.84 -0.22
N ILE A 93 15.86 -21.59 -0.64
CA ILE A 93 16.06 -21.25 -2.04
C ILE A 93 17.57 -21.34 -2.31
N PRO A 94 18.01 -22.14 -3.30
CA PRO A 94 19.42 -22.29 -3.64
C PRO A 94 20.10 -21.01 -4.09
N ASP A 95 21.40 -20.90 -3.82
CA ASP A 95 22.21 -19.73 -4.20
C ASP A 95 22.28 -19.50 -5.72
N GLY A 96 22.04 -20.55 -6.52
CA GLY A 96 22.00 -20.48 -7.98
C GLY A 96 20.75 -19.83 -8.56
N VAL A 97 19.68 -19.63 -7.77
CA VAL A 97 18.42 -19.05 -8.26
C VAL A 97 18.59 -17.57 -8.55
N THR A 98 18.27 -17.17 -9.79
CA THR A 98 18.38 -15.76 -10.22
C THR A 98 17.06 -15.00 -10.21
N MET A 99 15.93 -15.72 -10.23
CA MET A 99 14.59 -15.14 -10.31
C MET A 99 13.59 -16.00 -9.53
N ILE A 100 12.70 -15.33 -8.79
CA ILE A 100 11.50 -15.92 -8.21
C ILE A 100 10.32 -15.35 -8.98
N GLU A 101 9.64 -16.18 -9.77
CA GLU A 101 8.60 -15.67 -10.68
C GLU A 101 7.28 -15.31 -9.97
N PHE A 102 6.35 -14.75 -10.75
CA PHE A 102 5.02 -14.34 -10.33
C PHE A 102 4.31 -15.45 -9.54
N SER A 103 3.77 -15.08 -8.36
CA SER A 103 3.02 -15.97 -7.47
C SER A 103 3.72 -17.27 -7.08
N ALA A 104 5.05 -17.37 -7.20
CA ALA A 104 5.79 -18.61 -6.99
C ALA A 104 5.50 -19.27 -5.62
N PHE A 105 5.32 -18.49 -4.55
CA PHE A 105 4.98 -18.94 -3.20
C PHE A 105 3.64 -18.37 -2.69
N GLU A 106 2.78 -17.89 -3.59
CA GLU A 106 1.45 -17.38 -3.20
C GLU A 106 0.67 -18.46 -2.42
N GLY A 107 -0.01 -18.07 -1.35
CA GLY A 107 -0.82 -18.98 -0.54
C GLY A 107 -0.03 -20.03 0.24
N CYS A 108 1.30 -19.91 0.35
CA CYS A 108 2.12 -20.69 1.29
C CYS A 108 1.85 -20.24 2.74
N SER A 109 0.60 -20.38 3.19
CA SER A 109 0.07 -19.76 4.41
C SER A 109 0.76 -20.18 5.71
N SER A 110 1.46 -21.31 5.72
CA SER A 110 2.21 -21.81 6.88
C SER A 110 3.70 -21.44 6.87
N LEU A 111 4.20 -20.80 5.80
CA LEU A 111 5.61 -20.46 5.64
C LEU A 111 5.99 -19.41 6.69
N LYS A 112 6.96 -19.72 7.55
CA LYS A 112 7.28 -18.87 8.73
C LYS A 112 8.41 -17.90 8.49
N ALA A 113 9.40 -18.34 7.74
CA ALA A 113 10.60 -17.57 7.43
C ALA A 113 11.17 -18.03 6.11
N ILE A 114 11.73 -17.09 5.35
CA ILE A 114 12.46 -17.37 4.13
C ILE A 114 13.64 -16.42 3.99
N THR A 115 14.76 -16.94 3.51
CA THR A 115 15.94 -16.15 3.11
C THR A 115 16.04 -16.23 1.61
N ILE A 116 16.01 -15.07 0.96
CA ILE A 116 16.18 -14.96 -0.49
C ILE A 116 17.68 -14.80 -0.76
N PRO A 117 18.31 -15.66 -1.58
CA PRO A 117 19.74 -15.69 -1.76
C PRO A 117 20.25 -14.52 -2.61
N GLU A 118 21.53 -14.19 -2.46
CA GLU A 118 22.21 -13.07 -3.15
C GLU A 118 22.24 -13.22 -4.69
N GLY A 119 21.99 -14.40 -5.22
CA GLY A 119 21.84 -14.62 -6.66
C GLY A 119 20.55 -14.04 -7.24
N VAL A 120 19.51 -13.84 -6.42
CA VAL A 120 18.19 -13.39 -6.88
C VAL A 120 18.26 -11.92 -7.24
N THR A 121 17.89 -11.61 -8.48
CA THR A 121 17.88 -10.24 -9.03
C THR A 121 16.47 -9.71 -9.26
N GLU A 122 15.46 -10.59 -9.25
CA GLU A 122 14.06 -10.24 -9.50
C GLU A 122 13.13 -11.11 -8.65
N ILE A 123 12.13 -10.47 -8.04
CA ILE A 123 11.02 -11.10 -7.31
C ILE A 123 9.72 -10.66 -7.99
N GLY A 124 9.03 -11.61 -8.59
CA GLY A 124 7.79 -11.36 -9.30
C GLY A 124 6.65 -10.86 -8.41
N ASN A 125 5.69 -10.20 -9.04
CA ASN A 125 4.47 -9.74 -8.37
C ASN A 125 3.76 -10.91 -7.68
N GLY A 126 3.23 -10.64 -6.47
CA GLY A 126 2.51 -11.64 -5.69
C GLY A 126 3.34 -12.84 -5.23
N ALA A 127 4.67 -12.85 -5.40
CA ALA A 127 5.50 -14.02 -5.09
C ALA A 127 5.28 -14.60 -3.68
N PHE A 128 4.95 -13.76 -2.68
CA PHE A 128 4.63 -14.18 -1.31
C PHE A 128 3.23 -13.74 -0.87
N TYR A 129 2.30 -13.52 -1.82
CA TYR A 129 0.91 -13.16 -1.54
C TYR A 129 0.26 -14.16 -0.57
N GLU A 130 -0.43 -13.66 0.45
CA GLU A 130 -1.13 -14.45 1.48
C GLU A 130 -0.26 -15.48 2.22
N CYS A 131 1.04 -15.22 2.36
CA CYS A 131 1.91 -15.95 3.30
C CYS A 131 1.61 -15.53 4.75
N PHE A 132 0.41 -15.83 5.26
CA PHE A 132 -0.12 -15.34 6.54
C PHE A 132 0.79 -15.58 7.75
N SER A 133 1.54 -16.68 7.77
CA SER A 133 2.46 -17.03 8.87
C SER A 133 3.88 -16.46 8.71
N LEU A 134 4.17 -15.73 7.63
CA LEU A 134 5.51 -15.23 7.36
C LEU A 134 5.87 -14.13 8.36
N THR A 135 6.80 -14.42 9.27
CA THR A 135 7.18 -13.51 10.36
C THR A 135 8.39 -12.65 10.03
N VAL A 136 9.30 -13.21 9.23
CA VAL A 136 10.59 -12.62 8.84
C VAL A 136 10.91 -13.04 7.41
N ILE A 137 11.32 -12.09 6.59
CA ILE A 137 11.94 -12.33 5.30
C ILE A 137 13.25 -11.55 5.20
N THR A 138 14.30 -12.20 4.70
CA THR A 138 15.57 -11.54 4.37
C THR A 138 15.67 -11.42 2.85
N LEU A 139 15.72 -10.18 2.36
CA LEU A 139 15.93 -9.85 0.95
C LEU A 139 17.43 -9.69 0.67
N PRO A 140 17.91 -10.01 -0.54
CA PRO A 140 19.33 -9.97 -0.84
C PRO A 140 19.79 -8.56 -1.19
N ALA A 141 21.07 -8.27 -0.94
CA ALA A 141 21.68 -7.00 -1.31
C ALA A 141 21.85 -6.84 -2.83
N SER A 142 21.81 -7.93 -3.60
CA SER A 142 21.76 -7.91 -5.07
C SER A 142 20.59 -7.11 -5.64
N LEU A 143 19.44 -7.04 -4.95
CA LEU A 143 18.34 -6.13 -5.32
C LEU A 143 18.76 -4.65 -5.24
N ALA A 144 19.89 -4.35 -4.60
CA ALA A 144 20.47 -3.01 -4.55
C ALA A 144 21.49 -2.73 -5.67
N ALA A 145 22.04 -3.76 -6.32
CA ALA A 145 23.36 -3.66 -6.97
C ALA A 145 23.34 -3.51 -8.49
N ILE A 146 22.23 -3.06 -9.08
CA ILE A 146 22.11 -2.94 -10.54
C ILE A 146 22.25 -1.47 -10.94
N GLU A 147 23.50 -1.01 -11.14
CA GLU A 147 23.82 0.21 -11.91
C GLU A 147 23.54 -0.02 -13.42
N ILE A 148 22.35 -0.49 -13.79
CA ILE A 148 21.96 -0.65 -15.20
C ILE A 148 21.06 0.51 -15.62
N PRO A 149 21.32 1.14 -16.78
CA PRO A 149 20.49 2.23 -17.35
C PRO A 149 19.04 1.82 -17.74
N TYR A 150 18.63 0.59 -17.44
CA TYR A 150 17.33 0.01 -17.73
C TYR A 150 16.91 -0.78 -16.49
N GLY A 151 15.98 -0.20 -15.71
CA GLY A 151 15.48 -0.70 -14.42
C GLY A 151 14.97 -2.15 -14.47
N VAL A 152 14.77 -2.82 -13.34
CA VAL A 152 13.93 -2.37 -12.22
C VAL A 152 14.40 -3.06 -10.92
N THR A 153 14.55 -2.29 -9.85
CA THR A 153 14.78 -2.76 -8.48
C THR A 153 13.55 -2.38 -7.65
N GLU A 154 12.44 -3.07 -7.87
CA GLU A 154 11.13 -2.80 -7.28
C GLU A 154 10.76 -3.90 -6.29
N ILE A 155 10.06 -3.55 -5.20
CA ILE A 155 9.22 -4.52 -4.50
C ILE A 155 7.90 -4.58 -5.27
N GLY A 156 7.73 -5.64 -6.06
CA GLY A 156 6.62 -5.77 -6.99
C GLY A 156 5.23 -5.65 -6.38
N LYS A 157 4.25 -5.50 -7.26
CA LYS A 157 2.84 -5.45 -6.88
C LYS A 157 2.46 -6.67 -6.08
N TYR A 158 1.73 -6.46 -4.99
CA TYR A 158 1.19 -7.54 -4.15
C TYR A 158 2.22 -8.48 -3.49
N THR A 159 3.54 -8.22 -3.59
CA THR A 159 4.58 -9.19 -3.23
C THR A 159 4.42 -9.74 -1.80
N PHE A 160 4.07 -8.91 -0.82
CA PHE A 160 3.81 -9.30 0.58
C PHE A 160 2.37 -9.01 1.02
N TYR A 161 1.43 -8.94 0.09
CA TYR A 161 0.03 -8.72 0.42
C TYR A 161 -0.46 -9.80 1.38
N GLY A 162 -1.13 -9.40 2.46
CA GLY A 162 -1.72 -10.31 3.42
C GLY A 162 -0.71 -11.07 4.29
N CYS A 163 0.59 -10.74 4.27
CA CYS A 163 1.59 -11.28 5.21
C CYS A 163 1.34 -10.75 6.65
N SER A 164 0.22 -11.12 7.24
CA SER A 164 -0.32 -10.52 8.47
C SER A 164 0.53 -10.77 9.71
N SER A 165 1.40 -11.78 9.70
CA SER A 165 2.38 -12.05 10.77
C SER A 165 3.73 -11.36 10.56
N LEU A 166 3.95 -10.65 9.45
CA LEU A 166 5.23 -10.03 9.14
C LEU A 166 5.49 -8.89 10.13
N THR A 167 6.55 -9.00 10.93
CA THR A 167 6.85 -8.03 12.01
C THR A 167 7.90 -7.01 11.63
N ALA A 168 8.82 -7.40 10.75
CA ALA A 168 9.92 -6.59 10.26
C ALA A 168 10.37 -7.06 8.87
N ILE A 169 10.81 -6.11 8.07
CA ILE A 169 11.47 -6.35 6.79
C ILE A 169 12.56 -5.28 6.60
N THR A 170 13.69 -5.68 6.03
CA THR A 170 14.72 -4.74 5.57
C THR A 170 14.65 -4.68 4.06
N ILE A 171 14.31 -3.51 3.52
CA ILE A 171 14.30 -3.26 2.07
C ILE A 171 15.74 -2.88 1.66
N PRO A 172 16.33 -3.54 0.63
CA PRO A 172 17.68 -3.22 0.15
C PRO A 172 17.82 -1.81 -0.45
N ASP A 173 19.00 -1.20 -0.30
CA ASP A 173 19.24 0.23 -0.60
C ASP A 173 18.98 0.67 -2.06
N GLY A 174 19.11 -0.23 -3.02
CA GLY A 174 18.89 0.09 -4.43
C GLY A 174 17.46 -0.10 -4.90
N VAL A 175 16.51 -0.43 -4.01
CA VAL A 175 15.09 -0.43 -4.37
C VAL A 175 14.64 0.99 -4.70
N THR A 176 14.03 1.20 -5.87
CA THR A 176 13.55 2.51 -6.34
C THR A 176 12.04 2.69 -6.25
N GLU A 177 11.28 1.60 -6.12
CA GLU A 177 9.82 1.63 -6.13
C GLU A 177 9.23 0.58 -5.18
N ILE A 178 8.18 0.98 -4.46
CA ILE A 178 7.32 0.09 -3.67
C ILE A 178 5.99 0.00 -4.39
N GLY A 179 5.73 -1.15 -5.01
CA GLY A 179 4.60 -1.35 -5.91
C GLY A 179 3.23 -1.38 -5.21
N GLU A 180 2.20 -1.31 -6.04
CA GLU A 180 0.79 -1.36 -5.63
C GLU A 180 0.51 -2.52 -4.67
N GLN A 181 -0.07 -2.19 -3.51
CA GLN A 181 -0.44 -3.16 -2.47
C GLN A 181 0.69 -4.08 -1.98
N ALA A 182 1.97 -3.72 -2.20
CA ALA A 182 3.13 -4.56 -1.89
C ALA A 182 3.16 -5.09 -0.45
N PHE A 183 2.76 -4.27 0.53
CA PHE A 183 2.68 -4.62 1.96
C PHE A 183 1.26 -4.51 2.52
N ALA A 184 0.24 -4.45 1.67
CA ALA A 184 -1.14 -4.30 2.15
C ALA A 184 -1.54 -5.49 3.03
N GLY A 185 -2.17 -5.24 4.18
CA GLY A 185 -2.58 -6.27 5.14
C GLY A 185 -1.45 -6.86 5.99
N CYS A 186 -0.23 -6.30 5.96
CA CYS A 186 0.86 -6.63 6.90
C CYS A 186 0.57 -6.08 8.31
N SER A 187 -0.52 -6.55 8.94
CA SER A 187 -1.09 -5.95 10.15
C SER A 187 -0.20 -6.05 11.39
N SER A 188 0.80 -6.94 11.42
CA SER A 188 1.80 -7.04 12.50
C SER A 188 3.08 -6.23 12.25
N LEU A 189 3.21 -5.56 11.10
CA LEU A 189 4.43 -4.80 10.75
C LEU A 189 4.53 -3.57 11.65
N THR A 190 5.58 -3.50 12.48
CA THR A 190 5.71 -2.44 13.51
C THR A 190 6.54 -1.25 13.08
N ALA A 191 7.53 -1.51 12.21
CA ALA A 191 8.44 -0.53 11.64
C ALA A 191 8.95 -1.03 10.29
N ILE A 192 9.21 -0.10 9.39
CA ILE A 192 9.88 -0.35 8.11
C ILE A 192 10.77 0.84 7.78
N THR A 193 11.95 0.56 7.24
CA THR A 193 12.84 1.59 6.69
C THR A 193 12.71 1.55 5.17
N ILE A 194 12.23 2.64 4.58
CA ILE A 194 12.21 2.82 3.13
C ILE A 194 13.60 3.34 2.71
N PRO A 195 14.25 2.75 1.70
CA PRO A 195 15.54 3.21 1.20
C PRO A 195 15.52 4.60 0.56
N ASP A 196 16.66 5.30 0.60
CA ASP A 196 16.82 6.63 0.02
C ASP A 196 16.62 6.68 -1.51
N GLY A 197 16.81 5.54 -2.19
CA GLY A 197 16.59 5.39 -3.63
C GLY A 197 15.12 5.39 -4.06
N VAL A 198 14.17 5.19 -3.12
CA VAL A 198 12.76 5.09 -3.45
C VAL A 198 12.20 6.45 -3.89
N THR A 199 11.62 6.47 -5.09
CA THR A 199 10.97 7.67 -5.66
C THR A 199 9.44 7.62 -5.58
N THR A 200 8.86 6.43 -5.50
CA THR A 200 7.41 6.21 -5.53
C THR A 200 6.99 5.22 -4.46
N ILE A 201 5.98 5.59 -3.68
CA ILE A 201 5.21 4.68 -2.83
C ILE A 201 3.83 4.57 -3.48
N ASP A 202 3.55 3.44 -4.13
CA ASP A 202 2.38 3.30 -4.99
C ASP A 202 1.07 3.09 -4.20
N ASN A 203 -0.04 2.99 -4.92
CA ASN A 203 -1.38 2.88 -4.37
C ASN A 203 -1.48 1.72 -3.37
N HIS A 204 -2.05 2.01 -2.20
CA HIS A 204 -2.29 1.05 -1.14
C HIS A 204 -1.05 0.26 -0.66
N ALA A 205 0.17 0.74 -0.94
CA ALA A 205 1.42 0.02 -0.64
C ALA A 205 1.50 -0.51 0.80
N PHE A 206 1.04 0.26 1.79
CA PHE A 206 1.00 -0.09 3.22
C PHE A 206 -0.43 -0.08 3.79
N ASN A 207 -1.45 -0.28 2.96
CA ASN A 207 -2.84 -0.31 3.41
C ASN A 207 -3.04 -1.38 4.50
N GLY A 208 -3.63 -1.04 5.64
CA GLY A 208 -3.95 -1.98 6.70
C GLY A 208 -2.75 -2.46 7.51
N CYS A 209 -1.58 -1.79 7.40
CA CYS A 209 -0.45 -1.98 8.30
C CYS A 209 -0.76 -1.40 9.69
N SER A 210 -1.74 -1.98 10.38
CA SER A 210 -2.37 -1.40 11.56
C SER A 210 -1.46 -1.32 12.79
N SER A 211 -0.38 -2.11 12.85
CA SER A 211 0.64 -2.04 13.91
C SER A 211 1.81 -1.10 13.58
N LEU A 212 1.84 -0.47 12.41
CA LEU A 212 2.95 0.38 11.99
C LEU A 212 2.95 1.67 12.82
N THR A 213 3.97 1.84 13.66
CA THR A 213 4.00 2.95 14.64
C THR A 213 4.74 4.19 14.14
N ALA A 214 5.73 3.97 13.26
CA ALA A 214 6.57 4.99 12.68
C ALA A 214 7.03 4.57 11.28
N ILE A 215 7.10 5.54 10.39
CA ILE A 215 7.72 5.40 9.08
C ILE A 215 8.44 6.70 8.73
N THR A 216 9.62 6.58 8.14
CA THR A 216 10.36 7.72 7.59
C THR A 216 10.20 7.69 6.07
N ILE A 217 9.63 8.76 5.51
CA ILE A 217 9.54 8.92 4.06
C ILE A 217 10.87 9.52 3.57
N PRO A 218 11.60 8.85 2.66
CA PRO A 218 12.88 9.33 2.17
C PRO A 218 12.77 10.59 1.31
N ILE A 219 13.85 11.39 1.27
CA ILE A 219 13.88 12.66 0.53
C ILE A 219 13.75 12.48 -1.00
N GLY A 220 14.04 11.27 -1.50
CA GLY A 220 13.88 10.87 -2.89
C GLY A 220 12.43 10.72 -3.34
N VAL A 221 11.49 10.50 -2.42
CA VAL A 221 10.08 10.27 -2.75
C VAL A 221 9.46 11.51 -3.41
N ARG A 222 8.71 11.28 -4.49
CA ARG A 222 7.97 12.28 -5.25
C ARG A 222 6.46 12.08 -5.13
N THR A 223 6.02 10.82 -5.11
CA THR A 223 4.60 10.47 -5.08
C THR A 223 4.30 9.47 -3.97
N ILE A 224 3.25 9.76 -3.21
CA ILE A 224 2.58 8.84 -2.29
C ILE A 224 1.20 8.55 -2.89
N GLY A 225 0.95 7.31 -3.28
CA GLY A 225 -0.27 6.90 -4.00
C GLY A 225 -1.54 6.93 -3.16
N ASP A 226 -2.66 6.66 -3.84
CA ASP A 226 -3.99 6.56 -3.25
C ASP A 226 -4.02 5.48 -2.16
N GLY A 227 -4.52 5.82 -0.98
CA GLY A 227 -4.62 4.91 0.15
C GLY A 227 -3.31 4.27 0.60
N ALA A 228 -2.14 4.83 0.25
CA ALA A 228 -0.83 4.23 0.52
C ALA A 228 -0.62 3.82 1.98
N PHE A 229 -1.15 4.58 2.94
CA PHE A 229 -1.14 4.31 4.38
C PHE A 229 -2.56 4.23 4.97
N PHE A 230 -3.55 3.84 4.15
CA PHE A 230 -4.93 3.64 4.58
C PHE A 230 -4.98 2.69 5.78
N GLU A 231 -5.72 3.04 6.83
CA GLU A 231 -5.87 2.26 8.06
C GLU A 231 -4.56 1.85 8.77
N CYS A 232 -3.49 2.63 8.60
CA CYS A 232 -2.30 2.58 9.47
C CYS A 232 -2.61 3.17 10.86
N SER A 233 -3.52 2.53 11.59
CA SER A 233 -4.19 3.08 12.77
C SER A 233 -3.26 3.36 13.96
N SER A 234 -2.11 2.69 14.06
CA SER A 234 -1.09 2.92 15.09
C SER A 234 -0.02 3.94 14.70
N LEU A 235 -0.05 4.51 13.49
CA LEU A 235 0.96 5.45 13.03
C LEU A 235 0.85 6.76 13.82
N THR A 236 1.88 7.10 14.59
CA THR A 236 1.81 8.21 15.56
C THR A 236 2.31 9.54 15.03
N ALA A 237 3.29 9.50 14.13
CA ALA A 237 3.91 10.68 13.53
C ALA A 237 4.42 10.35 12.13
N ILE A 238 4.33 11.34 11.25
CA ILE A 238 4.95 11.26 9.92
C ILE A 238 5.54 12.61 9.52
N THR A 239 6.68 12.54 8.83
CA THR A 239 7.32 13.69 8.20
C THR A 239 7.32 13.45 6.70
N ILE A 240 6.64 14.32 5.96
CA ILE A 240 6.64 14.31 4.49
C ILE A 240 7.73 15.27 4.01
N PRO A 241 8.77 14.79 3.30
CA PRO A 241 9.84 15.63 2.77
C PRO A 241 9.33 16.65 1.73
N ASP A 242 10.07 17.75 1.58
CA ASP A 242 9.74 18.81 0.61
C ASP A 242 9.77 18.35 -0.85
N GLY A 243 10.42 17.23 -1.13
CA GLY A 243 10.47 16.61 -2.46
C GLY A 243 9.16 15.94 -2.88
N VAL A 244 8.24 15.65 -1.95
CA VAL A 244 6.96 15.03 -2.28
C VAL A 244 6.05 16.07 -2.94
N THR A 245 5.65 15.79 -4.18
CA THR A 245 4.80 16.68 -4.99
C THR A 245 3.34 16.27 -4.97
N GLU A 246 3.05 14.99 -4.69
CA GLU A 246 1.69 14.44 -4.73
C GLU A 246 1.47 13.41 -3.60
N ILE A 247 0.34 13.55 -2.92
CA ILE A 247 -0.22 12.61 -1.97
C ILE A 247 -1.64 12.26 -2.43
N GLY A 248 -1.89 10.98 -2.66
CA GLY A 248 -3.14 10.48 -3.22
C GLY A 248 -4.36 10.60 -2.32
N THR A 249 -5.50 10.28 -2.90
CA THR A 249 -6.81 10.16 -2.25
C THR A 249 -6.73 9.15 -1.12
N GLU A 250 -7.29 9.47 0.04
CA GLU A 250 -7.34 8.60 1.23
C GLU A 250 -5.96 8.08 1.73
N ALA A 251 -4.84 8.67 1.30
CA ALA A 251 -3.50 8.15 1.56
C ALA A 251 -3.19 7.91 3.05
N PHE A 252 -3.75 8.70 3.96
CA PHE A 252 -3.63 8.53 5.42
C PHE A 252 -4.98 8.35 6.10
N TYR A 253 -6.01 7.91 5.36
CA TYR A 253 -7.34 7.70 5.91
C TYR A 253 -7.28 6.71 7.09
N GLY A 254 -7.93 7.03 8.20
CA GLY A 254 -8.00 6.13 9.35
C GLY A 254 -6.68 5.96 10.13
N CYS A 255 -5.67 6.81 9.89
CA CYS A 255 -4.48 6.92 10.74
C CYS A 255 -4.82 7.55 12.11
N SER A 256 -5.61 6.85 12.91
CA SER A 256 -6.30 7.41 14.08
C SER A 256 -5.36 7.84 15.21
N ALA A 257 -4.16 7.24 15.32
CA ALA A 257 -3.14 7.61 16.30
C ALA A 257 -2.21 8.74 15.84
N LEU A 258 -2.36 9.25 14.61
CA LEU A 258 -1.47 10.27 14.07
C LEU A 258 -1.65 11.58 14.82
N THR A 259 -0.61 12.06 15.52
CA THR A 259 -0.66 13.30 16.31
C THR A 259 0.21 14.41 15.74
N LYS A 260 1.18 14.05 14.89
CA LYS A 260 2.16 14.97 14.32
C LYS A 260 2.31 14.74 12.82
N LEU A 261 2.13 15.82 12.07
CA LEU A 261 2.24 15.87 10.63
C LEU A 261 3.09 17.08 10.23
N SER A 262 4.03 16.88 9.32
CA SER A 262 4.81 17.95 8.67
C SER A 262 4.68 17.79 7.16
N LEU A 263 4.27 18.86 6.48
CA LEU A 263 4.01 18.92 5.04
C LEU A 263 4.70 20.14 4.43
N SER A 264 5.12 20.01 3.16
CA SER A 264 5.51 21.14 2.33
C SER A 264 4.28 21.89 1.81
N PRO A 265 4.31 23.23 1.69
CA PRO A 265 3.19 24.00 1.14
C PRO A 265 2.90 23.72 -0.34
N ALA A 266 3.85 23.12 -1.07
CA ALA A 266 3.72 22.87 -2.51
C ALA A 266 3.10 21.51 -2.86
N VAL A 267 2.82 20.65 -1.87
CA VAL A 267 2.33 19.28 -2.11
C VAL A 267 0.86 19.29 -2.52
N SER A 268 0.52 18.56 -3.60
CA SER A 268 -0.87 18.28 -3.95
C SER A 268 -1.42 17.19 -3.04
N ILE A 269 -2.58 17.42 -2.42
CA ILE A 269 -3.21 16.49 -1.46
C ILE A 269 -4.54 16.03 -2.05
N GLY A 270 -4.72 14.71 -2.15
CA GLY A 270 -5.93 14.06 -2.64
C GLY A 270 -7.11 14.17 -1.67
N GLU A 271 -8.29 13.80 -2.16
CA GLU A 271 -9.53 13.84 -1.37
C GLU A 271 -9.45 12.90 -0.16
N ASP A 272 -10.06 13.29 0.96
CA ASP A 272 -10.15 12.49 2.19
C ASP A 272 -8.81 11.96 2.75
N CYS A 273 -7.68 12.54 2.32
CA CYS A 273 -6.32 12.07 2.63
C CYS A 273 -6.09 11.87 4.14
N PHE A 274 -6.57 12.78 4.98
CA PHE A 274 -6.44 12.71 6.45
C PHE A 274 -7.77 12.47 7.18
N THR A 275 -8.79 11.98 6.48
CA THR A 275 -10.08 11.65 7.10
C THR A 275 -9.90 10.56 8.16
N ASN A 276 -10.63 10.66 9.28
CA ASN A 276 -10.50 9.78 10.46
C ASN A 276 -9.12 9.77 11.17
N CYS A 277 -8.25 10.77 10.91
CA CYS A 277 -7.08 11.05 11.75
C CYS A 277 -7.49 11.75 13.06
N THR A 278 -8.21 11.06 13.93
CA THR A 278 -8.87 11.64 15.13
C THR A 278 -7.91 12.27 16.13
N ALA A 279 -6.73 11.68 16.34
CA ALA A 279 -5.71 12.27 17.22
C ALA A 279 -5.10 13.56 16.65
N LEU A 280 -4.99 13.67 15.32
CA LEU A 280 -4.47 14.85 14.63
C LEU A 280 -5.47 16.01 14.76
N ILE A 281 -6.76 15.70 14.53
CA ILE A 281 -7.87 16.63 14.72
C ILE A 281 -7.88 17.19 16.15
N THR A 282 -7.75 16.31 17.15
CA THR A 282 -7.76 16.71 18.57
C THR A 282 -6.54 17.57 18.91
N ALA A 283 -5.34 17.17 18.47
CA ALA A 283 -4.11 17.90 18.72
C ALA A 283 -4.08 19.30 18.07
N ALA A 284 -4.79 19.48 16.95
CA ALA A 284 -4.94 20.78 16.30
C ALA A 284 -5.87 21.73 17.04
N ALA A 285 -7.02 21.20 17.51
CA ALA A 285 -8.02 21.97 18.27
C ALA A 285 -7.45 22.51 19.59
N ASP A 286 -6.64 21.71 20.30
CA ASP A 286 -6.01 22.12 21.57
C ASP A 286 -4.94 23.22 21.40
N LYS A 287 -4.41 23.40 20.18
CA LYS A 287 -3.31 24.33 19.89
C LYS A 287 -3.74 25.59 19.13
N ASN A 288 -5.04 25.80 18.87
CA ASN A 288 -5.51 26.88 17.98
C ASN A 288 -4.78 26.84 16.61
N MET A 289 -4.46 25.65 16.11
CA MET A 289 -3.72 25.47 14.86
C MET A 289 -4.67 25.55 13.66
N SER A 290 -4.88 26.75 13.13
CA SER A 290 -5.71 26.97 11.93
C SER A 290 -5.28 26.11 10.74
N THR A 291 -3.97 25.84 10.59
CA THR A 291 -3.39 25.12 9.44
C THR A 291 -3.82 23.65 9.34
N VAL A 292 -4.14 22.99 10.45
CA VAL A 292 -4.58 21.59 10.44
C VAL A 292 -6.10 21.51 10.36
N GLU A 293 -6.83 22.44 10.98
CA GLU A 293 -8.27 22.57 10.74
C GLU A 293 -8.59 22.84 9.26
N ASP A 294 -7.80 23.66 8.55
CA ASP A 294 -7.98 23.93 7.11
C ASP A 294 -7.69 22.69 6.24
N LEU A 295 -6.71 21.85 6.62
CA LEU A 295 -6.43 20.56 5.97
C LEU A 295 -7.52 19.51 6.23
N LEU A 296 -8.17 19.57 7.40
CA LEU A 296 -9.23 18.66 7.82
C LEU A 296 -10.63 19.12 7.35
N HIS A 297 -10.82 20.40 7.04
CA HIS A 297 -12.03 20.98 6.44
C HIS A 297 -12.13 20.74 4.92
N TYR A 298 -11.31 19.86 4.34
CA TYR A 298 -11.53 19.30 3.00
C TYR A 298 -12.88 18.56 2.84
N ARG A 299 -13.70 18.48 3.90
CA ARG A 299 -15.16 18.45 3.75
C ARG A 299 -15.71 19.86 3.58
N TRP A 300 -15.84 20.29 2.33
CA TRP A 300 -17.01 20.97 1.74
C TRP A 300 -16.60 21.89 0.59
N HIS A 301 -16.39 21.35 -0.61
CA HIS A 301 -16.90 21.99 -1.83
C HIS A 301 -16.90 20.96 -2.96
N ARG A 302 -17.93 20.10 -3.01
CA ARG A 302 -18.35 19.53 -4.29
C ARG A 302 -18.72 20.70 -5.21
N GLY A 303 -17.85 21.04 -6.16
CA GLY A 303 -18.20 21.92 -7.27
C GLY A 303 -17.27 23.07 -7.62
N CYS A 304 -16.08 23.23 -7.03
CA CYS A 304 -15.16 24.30 -7.43
C CYS A 304 -13.77 23.75 -7.75
N GLY A 305 -13.48 23.59 -9.04
CA GLY A 305 -12.22 23.06 -9.56
C GLY A 305 -11.03 24.01 -9.43
N TRP A 306 -10.59 24.27 -8.19
CA TRP A 306 -9.33 24.96 -7.90
C TRP A 306 -8.64 24.34 -6.67
N ASN A 307 -7.52 23.65 -6.89
CA ASN A 307 -6.58 23.21 -5.87
C ASN A 307 -5.61 24.34 -5.55
N ILE A 308 -5.79 25.05 -4.43
CA ILE A 308 -4.73 25.86 -3.82
C ILE A 308 -4.87 25.80 -2.30
N ALA A 309 -3.99 25.03 -1.65
CA ALA A 309 -3.70 25.21 -0.23
C ALA A 309 -2.57 26.24 -0.10
N VAL A 310 -2.91 27.50 0.22
CA VAL A 310 -1.90 28.49 0.63
C VAL A 310 -1.60 28.25 2.11
N ILE A 311 -0.48 27.60 2.41
CA ILE A 311 0.14 27.71 3.73
C ILE A 311 1.20 28.82 3.64
N GLU A 312 0.79 30.06 3.86
CA GLU A 312 1.71 31.14 4.23
C GLU A 312 1.35 31.67 5.61
N ARG A 313 2.37 31.78 6.47
CA ARG A 313 2.24 32.61 7.66
C ARG A 313 2.04 34.07 7.24
N VAL A 314 1.14 34.73 7.95
CA VAL A 314 1.02 36.19 8.13
C VAL A 314 0.23 36.95 7.05
N ASN A 315 -0.87 37.54 7.53
CA ASN A 315 -1.66 38.66 7.01
C ASN A 315 -2.73 38.40 5.94
N ALA A 316 -3.97 38.64 6.42
CA ALA A 316 -5.11 39.17 5.70
C ALA A 316 -5.76 38.26 4.65
N LEU A 317 -7.00 37.83 4.92
CA LEU A 317 -8.13 38.28 4.13
C LEU A 317 -9.46 38.05 4.89
N LEU A 318 -10.13 39.17 5.21
CA LEU A 318 -11.58 39.19 5.39
C LEU A 318 -12.23 38.59 4.14
N CYS A 319 -13.21 37.71 4.30
CA CYS A 319 -14.32 37.69 3.35
C CYS A 319 -15.65 37.76 4.07
N LEU A 320 -16.38 38.82 3.75
CA LEU A 320 -17.65 39.26 4.29
C LEU A 320 -18.76 38.25 3.98
N LYS A 321 -19.71 38.14 4.92
CA LYS A 321 -21.08 37.66 4.66
C LYS A 321 -21.63 38.30 3.38
N GLY A 322 -21.87 37.49 2.36
CA GLY A 322 -22.62 37.85 1.17
C GLY A 322 -23.47 36.67 0.74
N THR A 323 -24.78 36.83 0.87
CA THR A 323 -25.85 35.94 0.41
C THR A 323 -25.71 35.58 -1.06
N TRP A 324 -25.89 34.31 -1.43
CA TRP A 324 -26.13 33.91 -2.81
C TRP A 324 -27.52 33.29 -2.96
N ASP A 325 -28.33 33.95 -3.77
CA ASP A 325 -29.54 33.39 -4.38
C ASP A 325 -29.14 32.31 -5.40
N HIS A 326 -29.97 31.27 -5.44
CA HIS A 326 -29.93 30.18 -6.42
C HIS A 326 -29.95 30.68 -7.87
N VAL A 327 -29.02 30.17 -8.69
CA VAL A 327 -29.19 30.07 -10.14
C VAL A 327 -28.93 28.62 -10.54
N GLU A 328 -30.01 27.86 -10.74
CA GLU A 328 -29.98 26.58 -11.46
C GLU A 328 -29.76 26.84 -12.96
N ASN A 329 -28.80 26.13 -13.54
CA ASN A 329 -28.64 26.01 -14.98
C ASN A 329 -29.49 24.84 -15.49
N GLN A 330 -30.37 25.10 -16.47
CA GLN A 330 -30.71 24.11 -17.50
C GLN A 330 -30.76 24.78 -18.89
N PRO A 331 -30.39 24.07 -19.97
CA PRO A 331 -30.15 24.64 -21.30
C PRO A 331 -31.34 24.44 -22.26
N SER A 332 -31.63 25.42 -23.14
CA SER A 332 -32.06 25.21 -24.55
C SER A 332 -32.73 26.45 -25.19
N GLY A 333 -32.32 26.76 -26.43
CA GLY A 333 -33.19 27.34 -27.47
C GLY A 333 -33.28 28.87 -27.59
N PRO A 334 -33.21 29.45 -28.82
CA PRO A 334 -33.47 30.87 -29.05
C PRO A 334 -34.95 31.06 -29.41
N ASP A 335 -35.76 31.64 -28.53
CA ASP A 335 -36.96 32.36 -28.96
C ASP A 335 -37.62 33.23 -27.87
N SER A 336 -37.90 34.49 -28.24
CA SER A 336 -39.02 35.33 -27.81
C SER A 336 -39.08 35.96 -26.38
N LEU A 337 -38.78 37.26 -26.33
CA LEU A 337 -39.61 38.37 -25.83
C LEU A 337 -40.73 38.07 -24.79
N LYS A 338 -40.70 38.75 -23.62
CA LYS A 338 -41.70 39.80 -23.22
C LYS A 338 -41.46 40.39 -21.81
N ARG A 339 -41.62 41.72 -21.73
CA ARG A 339 -41.66 42.57 -20.53
C ARG A 339 -42.89 42.31 -19.65
N LYS A 340 -42.81 42.62 -18.35
CA LYS A 340 -43.74 43.56 -17.67
C LYS A 340 -43.31 43.94 -16.23
N ARG A 341 -43.33 45.25 -15.95
CA ARG A 341 -43.40 45.88 -14.62
C ARG A 341 -44.86 45.84 -14.13
N THR A 342 -45.06 45.71 -12.81
CA THR A 342 -46.18 46.32 -12.05
C THR A 342 -45.85 46.34 -10.54
N ASP A 343 -45.45 47.50 -10.05
CA ASP A 343 -46.04 48.30 -8.96
C ASP A 343 -46.50 47.65 -7.63
N GLY A 344 -45.91 48.13 -6.52
CA GLY A 344 -46.59 48.60 -5.31
C GLY A 344 -47.13 47.60 -4.27
N VAL A 345 -46.61 47.68 -3.03
CA VAL A 345 -47.32 47.79 -1.74
C VAL A 345 -46.34 47.48 -0.58
N GLU A 346 -46.12 48.46 0.30
CA GLU A 346 -45.47 48.30 1.60
C GLU A 346 -46.41 47.61 2.61
N ALA A 347 -45.86 46.78 3.49
CA ALA A 347 -46.48 46.39 4.77
C ALA A 347 -45.39 46.18 5.86
N PRO A 348 -45.67 46.47 7.14
CA PRO A 348 -44.67 46.90 8.11
C PRO A 348 -44.04 45.74 8.92
N LEU A 349 -42.75 45.92 9.27
CA LEU A 349 -42.03 45.11 10.26
C LEU A 349 -42.61 45.33 11.67
N LYS A 350 -43.16 44.26 12.27
CA LYS A 350 -43.49 44.21 13.70
C LYS A 350 -42.20 44.07 14.52
N ARG A 351 -42.14 44.88 15.57
CA ARG A 351 -41.08 44.98 16.57
C ARG A 351 -41.56 44.30 17.86
N THR A 352 -40.82 43.34 18.38
CA THR A 352 -40.74 42.95 19.81
C THR A 352 -39.50 42.06 19.98
N GLU A 353 -38.47 42.56 20.69
CA GLU A 353 -38.04 42.09 22.02
C GLU A 353 -37.02 40.93 21.91
N THR A 354 -35.82 40.91 22.48
CA THR A 354 -35.29 41.53 23.71
C THR A 354 -33.77 41.71 23.61
N ARG A 355 -33.27 42.48 24.57
CA ARG A 355 -31.97 43.14 24.70
C ARG A 355 -31.08 42.33 25.67
N ASP A 356 -29.77 42.58 25.59
CA ASP A 356 -28.75 42.44 26.64
C ASP A 356 -28.13 41.05 26.95
N LYS A 357 -26.87 40.88 26.48
CA LYS A 357 -25.69 40.50 27.30
C LYS A 357 -24.41 40.48 26.42
N ILE A 358 -23.72 41.61 26.32
CA ILE A 358 -22.30 41.67 25.89
C ILE A 358 -21.52 42.36 27.01
N PRO A 359 -20.59 41.68 27.70
CA PRO A 359 -19.72 42.32 28.68
C PRO A 359 -18.72 43.31 28.03
N LYS A 360 -18.72 44.55 28.52
CA LYS A 360 -17.85 45.66 28.11
C LYS A 360 -16.41 45.52 28.64
N VAL A 361 -15.65 44.54 28.14
CA VAL A 361 -14.19 44.49 28.41
C VAL A 361 -13.46 44.07 27.14
N LEU A 362 -13.32 45.00 26.17
CA LEU A 362 -12.31 44.93 25.10
C LEU A 362 -12.33 46.18 24.18
N TRP A 363 -12.50 47.38 24.74
CA TRP A 363 -12.40 48.63 23.96
C TRP A 363 -11.14 49.44 24.31
N ARG A 364 -9.98 48.79 24.50
CA ARG A 364 -8.76 49.54 24.88
C ARG A 364 -7.43 49.07 24.29
N VAL A 365 -7.42 48.40 23.13
CA VAL A 365 -6.17 48.10 22.41
C VAL A 365 -6.29 48.31 20.89
N ILE A 366 -7.00 49.35 20.45
CA ILE A 366 -6.96 49.81 19.05
C ILE A 366 -6.83 51.33 19.08
N LEU A 367 -5.64 51.84 19.40
CA LEU A 367 -5.21 53.23 19.14
C LEU A 367 -3.70 53.48 19.37
N GLU A 368 -2.84 52.46 19.21
CA GLU A 368 -1.36 52.67 19.26
C GLU A 368 -0.59 52.07 18.07
N PHE A 369 -1.25 51.71 16.96
CA PHE A 369 -0.56 51.45 15.70
C PHE A 369 -1.39 51.96 14.50
N LEU A 370 -1.48 53.29 14.40
CA LEU A 370 -1.53 53.99 13.12
C LEU A 370 -0.18 54.66 12.89
#